data_AF-A0A535JBV6-F1
#
_entry.id   AF-A0A535JBV6-F1
#
_cell.length_a   1.000
_cell.length_b   1.000
_cell.length_c   1.000
_cell.angle_alpha   90.00
_cell.angle_beta   90.00
_cell.angle_gamma   90.00
#
_symmetry.space_group_name_H-M   'P 1'
#
loop_
_entity.id
_entity.type
_entity.pdbx_description
1 polymer ?
#
loop_
_entity_poly.entity_id
_entity_poly.type
_entity_poly.pdbx_seq_one_letter_code
_entity_poly.pdbx_strand_id
1 'polypeptide(L)'
;MKGAVALLALLACVAASAGEAKRSPVTLRVMTRNLYLGANLDAILQAKSFGEAYTAVEKDWGDVQANDFPTRAGAIAREIATARPDFVGFQELSLYRTQTPADFTVTPATTVVLDYAALLRKALAVRKLHYRFLAIGNATDAELPSGDPPKMDIRLTIRDGLLVRIDKKIKIKRVRTGLYATTTPLFGGLVTAKRGWVSADATVGGRTFRVVTTHLESFNDTS
;
A
#
# COMPACT_ATOMS: atom_id res chain seq x y z
N MET A 1 -39.01 -79.95 15.73
CA MET A 1 -38.64 -78.72 16.49
C MET A 1 -37.13 -78.58 16.38
N LYS A 2 -36.62 -77.76 15.46
CA LYS A 2 -36.26 -76.33 15.59
C LYS A 2 -35.08 -76.08 16.55
N GLY A 3 -34.04 -75.43 16.03
CA GLY A 3 -32.95 -74.79 16.80
C GLY A 3 -31.56 -75.04 16.19
N ALA A 4 -31.28 -74.58 14.96
CA ALA A 4 -30.68 -73.27 14.63
C ALA A 4 -29.23 -73.09 15.12
N VAL A 5 -28.28 -73.28 14.18
CA VAL A 5 -26.85 -72.99 14.30
C VAL A 5 -26.66 -71.46 14.26
N ALA A 6 -26.05 -70.87 15.30
CA ALA A 6 -25.67 -69.47 15.31
C ALA A 6 -24.25 -69.32 14.73
N LEU A 7 -24.15 -68.76 13.53
CA LEU A 7 -22.90 -68.38 12.89
C LEU A 7 -22.52 -66.96 13.34
N LEU A 8 -21.46 -66.81 14.14
CA LEU A 8 -20.88 -65.50 14.44
C LEU A 8 -20.08 -65.01 13.23
N ALA A 9 -20.56 -63.97 12.54
CA ALA A 9 -19.79 -63.26 11.55
C ALA A 9 -18.95 -62.16 12.22
N LEU A 10 -17.62 -62.33 12.27
CA LEU A 10 -16.69 -61.25 12.60
C LEU A 10 -16.63 -60.26 11.43
N LEU A 11 -17.24 -59.08 11.58
CA LEU A 11 -16.95 -57.94 10.71
C LEU A 11 -15.64 -57.30 11.17
N ALA A 12 -14.56 -57.55 10.44
CA ALA A 12 -13.33 -56.77 10.54
C ALA A 12 -13.53 -55.44 9.79
N CYS A 13 -13.86 -54.37 10.52
CA CYS A 13 -13.80 -53.01 9.99
C CYS A 13 -12.33 -52.61 9.81
N VAL A 14 -11.78 -52.85 8.62
CA VAL A 14 -10.49 -52.28 8.22
C VAL A 14 -10.74 -50.80 7.93
N ALA A 15 -10.56 -49.95 8.95
CA ALA A 15 -10.47 -48.52 8.74
C ALA A 15 -9.17 -48.25 7.96
N ALA A 16 -9.27 -48.20 6.63
CA ALA A 16 -8.21 -47.65 5.80
C ALA A 16 -8.03 -46.19 6.22
N SER A 17 -6.99 -45.91 7.01
CA SER A 17 -6.47 -44.56 7.18
C SER A 17 -6.06 -44.10 5.77
N ALA A 18 -6.96 -43.38 5.09
CA ALA A 18 -6.61 -42.62 3.92
C ALA A 18 -5.58 -41.59 4.37
N GLY A 19 -4.30 -41.92 4.21
CA GLY A 19 -3.21 -41.00 4.51
C GLY A 19 -3.49 -39.71 3.75
N GLU A 20 -3.63 -38.59 4.46
CA GLU A 20 -3.70 -37.29 3.83
C GLU A 20 -2.48 -37.15 2.92
N ALA A 21 -2.70 -37.21 1.61
CA ALA A 21 -1.65 -36.97 0.65
C ALA A 21 -1.01 -35.62 0.98
N LYS A 22 0.24 -35.66 1.44
CA LYS A 22 0.97 -34.48 1.93
C LYS A 22 1.06 -33.47 0.79
N ARG A 23 0.20 -32.45 0.81
CA ARG A 23 0.13 -31.43 -0.25
C ARG A 23 1.51 -30.80 -0.44
N SER A 24 1.96 -30.73 -1.68
CA SER A 24 3.24 -30.10 -2.03
C SER A 24 3.36 -28.70 -1.40
N PRO A 25 4.57 -28.32 -0.91
CA PRO A 25 4.80 -26.99 -0.41
C PRO A 25 4.46 -25.92 -1.46
N VAL A 26 3.87 -24.82 -1.00
CA VAL A 26 3.63 -23.63 -1.84
C VAL A 26 4.68 -22.60 -1.44
N THR A 27 5.52 -22.20 -2.39
CA THR A 27 6.48 -21.12 -2.20
C THR A 27 5.91 -19.83 -2.78
N LEU A 28 5.99 -18.76 -2.01
CA LEU A 28 5.58 -17.42 -2.42
C LEU A 28 6.75 -16.48 -2.27
N ARG A 29 6.84 -15.49 -3.16
CA ARG A 29 7.76 -14.38 -3.01
C ARG A 29 7.00 -13.10 -2.74
N VAL A 30 7.34 -12.42 -1.65
CA VAL A 30 6.73 -11.15 -1.26
C VAL A 30 7.82 -10.08 -1.25
N MET A 31 7.48 -8.89 -1.71
CA MET A 31 8.34 -7.71 -1.71
C MET A 31 7.65 -6.58 -0.94
N THR A 32 8.41 -5.77 -0.21
CA THR A 32 7.91 -4.54 0.41
C THR A 32 8.80 -3.38 -0.02
N ARG A 33 8.21 -2.22 -0.27
CA ARG A 33 8.92 -1.00 -0.67
C ARG A 33 8.23 0.24 -0.11
N ASN A 34 8.93 0.97 0.75
CA ASN A 34 8.64 2.38 0.98
C ASN A 34 9.18 3.17 -0.22
N LEU A 35 8.34 3.98 -0.83
CA LEU A 35 8.63 4.69 -2.07
C LEU A 35 9.28 6.07 -1.87
N TYR A 36 9.36 6.57 -0.64
CA TYR A 36 9.78 7.92 -0.29
C TYR A 36 8.88 8.99 -0.92
N LEU A 37 8.29 9.86 -0.09
CA LEU A 37 7.39 10.94 -0.51
C LEU A 37 7.99 11.80 -1.62
N GLY A 38 9.30 12.01 -1.59
CA GLY A 38 10.06 12.82 -2.54
C GLY A 38 10.74 14.02 -1.88
N ALA A 39 10.38 14.33 -0.63
CA ALA A 39 10.98 15.37 0.19
C ALA A 39 10.98 14.95 1.68
N ASN A 40 11.80 15.64 2.48
CA ASN A 40 11.77 15.53 3.94
C ASN A 40 10.90 16.65 4.52
N LEU A 41 9.76 16.27 5.10
CA LEU A 41 8.74 17.20 5.59
C LEU A 41 9.08 17.84 6.95
N ASP A 42 10.22 17.53 7.57
CA ASP A 42 10.61 18.02 8.90
C ASP A 42 10.52 19.55 9.01
N ALA A 43 11.00 20.28 7.99
CA ALA A 43 10.98 21.74 7.98
C ALA A 43 9.55 22.30 8.00
N ILE A 44 8.61 21.63 7.32
CA ILE A 44 7.20 22.01 7.38
C ILE A 44 6.70 21.72 8.81
N LEU A 45 6.90 20.51 9.33
CA LEU A 45 6.40 20.10 10.65
C LEU A 45 6.92 20.93 11.84
N GLN A 46 8.14 21.45 11.73
CA GLN A 46 8.80 22.25 12.77
C GLN A 46 8.58 23.76 12.59
N ALA A 47 7.89 24.19 11.52
CA ALA A 47 7.61 25.59 11.26
C ALA A 47 6.83 26.24 12.40
N LYS A 48 7.24 27.44 12.80
CA LYS A 48 6.66 28.19 13.93
C LYS A 48 5.64 29.24 13.48
N SER A 49 5.48 29.41 12.18
CA SER A 49 4.52 30.32 11.56
C SER A 49 4.03 29.78 10.22
N PHE A 50 2.91 30.32 9.74
CA PHE A 50 2.39 29.99 8.42
C PHE A 50 3.35 30.37 7.28
N GLY A 51 4.01 31.53 7.35
CA GLY A 51 4.99 31.95 6.33
C GLY A 51 6.21 31.02 6.26
N GLU A 52 6.72 30.58 7.42
CA GLU A 52 7.77 29.54 7.46
C GLU A 52 7.30 28.23 6.84
N ALA A 53 6.07 27.79 7.16
CA ALA A 53 5.50 26.57 6.60
C ALA A 53 5.34 26.66 5.08
N TYR A 54 4.83 27.77 4.55
CA TYR A 54 4.64 27.94 3.11
C TYR A 54 5.96 28.03 2.34
N THR A 55 6.98 28.65 2.93
CA THR A 55 8.33 28.65 2.38
C THR A 55 8.92 27.24 2.36
N ALA A 56 8.71 26.46 3.41
CA ALA A 56 9.14 25.06 3.46
C ALA A 56 8.39 24.19 2.43
N VAL A 57 7.09 24.41 2.24
CA VAL A 57 6.30 23.74 1.18
C VAL A 57 6.84 24.05 -0.22
N GLU A 58 7.24 25.30 -0.50
CA GLU A 58 7.84 25.67 -1.79
C GLU A 58 9.15 24.92 -2.03
N LYS A 59 10.00 24.84 -1.01
CA LYS A 59 11.25 24.09 -1.08
C LYS A 59 11.02 22.59 -1.27
N ASP A 60 10.17 21.99 -0.47
CA ASP A 60 9.88 20.55 -0.51
C ASP A 60 9.21 20.15 -1.83
N TRP A 61 8.41 21.05 -2.42
CA TRP A 61 7.88 20.84 -3.75
C TRP A 61 8.98 20.78 -4.81
N GLY A 62 9.99 21.65 -4.72
CA GLY A 62 11.19 21.58 -5.54
C GLY A 62 11.92 20.24 -5.38
N ASP A 63 12.05 19.74 -4.15
CA ASP A 63 12.69 18.44 -3.86
C ASP A 63 11.87 17.28 -4.46
N VAL A 64 10.53 17.30 -4.35
CA VAL A 64 9.64 16.30 -4.96
C VAL A 64 9.84 16.24 -6.48
N GLN A 65 9.94 17.39 -7.13
CA GLN A 65 10.19 17.48 -8.57
C GLN A 65 11.58 16.94 -8.92
N ALA A 66 12.62 17.34 -8.16
CA ALA A 66 14.00 16.92 -8.39
C ALA A 66 14.23 15.42 -8.13
N ASN A 67 13.46 14.80 -7.24
CA ASN A 67 13.52 13.35 -6.97
C ASN A 67 13.13 12.49 -8.18
N ASP A 68 12.44 13.05 -9.18
CA ASP A 68 12.10 12.40 -10.46
C ASP A 68 11.53 10.98 -10.27
N PHE A 69 10.36 10.91 -9.62
CA PHE A 69 9.70 9.62 -9.41
C PHE A 69 9.41 8.84 -10.70
N PRO A 70 9.08 9.45 -11.86
CA PRO A 70 8.96 8.71 -13.12
C PRO A 70 10.17 7.82 -13.43
N THR A 71 11.40 8.35 -13.29
CA THR A 71 12.63 7.57 -13.48
C THR A 71 12.76 6.46 -12.43
N ARG A 72 12.48 6.77 -11.16
CA ARG A 72 12.50 5.79 -10.05
C ARG A 72 11.47 4.67 -10.23
N ALA A 73 10.26 4.98 -10.71
CA ALA A 73 9.22 3.99 -11.02
C ALA A 73 9.70 3.01 -12.09
N GLY A 74 10.44 3.49 -13.10
CA GLY A 74 11.10 2.66 -14.09
C GLY A 74 12.14 1.70 -13.51
N ALA A 75 12.89 2.14 -12.49
CA ALA A 75 13.84 1.33 -11.74
C ALA A 75 13.16 0.28 -10.86
N ILE A 76 12.14 0.68 -10.09
CA ILE A 76 11.34 -0.23 -9.26
C ILE A 76 10.67 -1.31 -10.13
N ALA A 77 10.17 -0.96 -11.31
CA ALA A 77 9.65 -1.95 -12.25
C ALA A 77 10.72 -2.94 -12.74
N ARG A 78 12.00 -2.54 -12.86
CA ARG A 78 13.11 -3.48 -13.15
C ARG A 78 13.35 -4.42 -11.97
N GLU A 79 13.33 -3.91 -10.75
CA GLU A 79 13.47 -4.75 -9.55
C GLU A 79 12.37 -5.82 -9.48
N ILE A 80 11.13 -5.42 -9.74
CA ILE A 80 9.98 -6.35 -9.79
C ILE A 80 10.12 -7.36 -10.93
N ALA A 81 10.66 -6.96 -12.09
CA ALA A 81 10.95 -7.86 -13.20
C ALA A 81 11.97 -8.94 -12.80
N THR A 82 13.03 -8.55 -12.09
CA THR A 82 14.12 -9.44 -11.67
C THR A 82 13.66 -10.36 -10.54
N ALA A 83 13.12 -9.79 -9.46
CA ALA A 83 12.74 -10.56 -8.28
C ALA A 83 11.54 -11.46 -8.54
N ARG A 84 10.64 -11.05 -9.43
CA ARG A 84 9.37 -11.71 -9.70
C ARG A 84 8.63 -12.06 -8.39
N PRO A 85 8.22 -11.07 -7.57
CA PRO A 85 7.35 -11.29 -6.43
C PRO A 85 5.90 -11.64 -6.85
N ASP A 86 5.21 -12.46 -6.07
CA ASP A 86 3.77 -12.72 -6.21
C ASP A 86 2.94 -11.55 -5.67
N PHE A 87 3.43 -10.90 -4.61
CA PHE A 87 2.82 -9.74 -3.97
C PHE A 87 3.87 -8.65 -3.70
N VAL A 88 3.48 -7.39 -3.87
CA VAL A 88 4.30 -6.23 -3.48
C VAL A 88 3.47 -5.31 -2.60
N GLY A 89 3.95 -5.03 -1.39
CA GLY A 89 3.43 -3.97 -0.54
C GLY A 89 4.17 -2.67 -0.79
N PHE A 90 3.46 -1.59 -1.12
CA PHE A 90 4.02 -0.26 -1.27
C PHE A 90 3.54 0.64 -0.15
N GLN A 91 4.49 1.28 0.53
CA GLN A 91 4.25 2.41 1.42
C GLN A 91 4.60 3.71 0.69
N GLU A 92 3.96 4.81 1.07
CA GLU A 92 4.21 6.14 0.48
C GLU A 92 3.95 6.18 -1.04
N LEU A 93 2.88 5.54 -1.47
CA LEU A 93 2.37 5.57 -2.84
C LEU A 93 1.71 6.93 -3.13
N SER A 94 2.48 8.01 -3.01
CA SER A 94 2.02 9.40 -2.97
C SER A 94 1.16 9.80 -4.16
N LEU A 95 0.21 10.70 -3.89
CA LEU A 95 -0.56 11.45 -4.87
C LEU A 95 -0.43 12.93 -4.57
N TYR A 96 0.19 13.67 -5.49
CA TYR A 96 0.28 15.13 -5.43
C TYR A 96 -0.73 15.76 -6.38
N ARG A 97 -1.45 16.74 -5.85
CA ARG A 97 -2.39 17.60 -6.57
C ARG A 97 -2.07 19.06 -6.30
N THR A 98 -2.40 19.93 -7.25
CA THR A 98 -2.13 21.36 -7.13
C THR A 98 -3.32 22.21 -7.53
N GLN A 99 -3.26 23.47 -7.13
CA GLN A 99 -4.20 24.51 -7.52
C GLN A 99 -3.46 25.84 -7.71
N THR A 100 -3.85 26.60 -8.74
CA THR A 100 -3.28 27.92 -9.04
C THR A 100 -4.39 28.82 -9.62
N PRO A 101 -4.60 30.04 -9.09
CA PRO A 101 -3.91 30.64 -7.95
C PRO A 101 -4.20 29.91 -6.65
N ALA A 102 -3.35 30.12 -5.62
CA ALA A 102 -3.64 29.64 -4.28
C ALA A 102 -4.92 30.27 -3.75
N ASP A 103 -5.73 29.50 -3.03
CA ASP A 103 -6.89 29.99 -2.28
C ASP A 103 -6.81 29.70 -0.78
N PHE A 104 -5.66 29.25 -0.29
CA PHE A 104 -5.43 28.90 1.12
C PHE A 104 -6.33 27.76 1.60
N THR A 105 -6.57 26.76 0.75
CA THR A 105 -7.36 25.55 1.03
C THR A 105 -8.86 25.81 1.19
N VAL A 106 -9.36 26.95 0.70
CA VAL A 106 -10.80 27.26 0.66
C VAL A 106 -11.53 26.24 -0.20
N THR A 107 -10.93 25.86 -1.33
CA THR A 107 -11.35 24.70 -2.10
C THR A 107 -10.21 23.70 -2.19
N PRO A 108 -10.49 22.38 -2.22
CA PRO A 108 -9.41 21.42 -2.23
C PRO A 108 -8.74 21.33 -3.61
N ALA A 109 -7.41 21.36 -3.67
CA ALA A 109 -6.66 21.17 -4.91
C ALA A 109 -6.96 19.81 -5.58
N THR A 110 -7.40 19.83 -6.85
CA THR A 110 -7.80 18.63 -7.60
C THR A 110 -6.88 18.27 -8.77
N THR A 111 -6.04 19.18 -9.27
CA THR A 111 -5.23 18.94 -10.47
C THR A 111 -4.12 17.95 -10.17
N VAL A 112 -4.22 16.72 -10.64
CA VAL A 112 -3.20 15.68 -10.43
C VAL A 112 -1.94 16.02 -11.22
N VAL A 113 -0.82 16.19 -10.51
CA VAL A 113 0.49 16.49 -11.11
C VAL A 113 1.47 15.32 -10.98
N LEU A 114 1.32 14.49 -9.93
CA LEU A 114 2.19 13.34 -9.72
C LEU A 114 1.43 12.22 -8.99
N ASP A 115 1.17 11.11 -9.69
CA ASP A 115 0.54 9.91 -9.13
C ASP A 115 1.50 8.73 -9.22
N TYR A 116 2.06 8.33 -8.08
CA TYR A 116 3.02 7.22 -8.01
C TYR A 116 2.42 5.89 -8.46
N ALA A 117 1.13 5.64 -8.16
CA ALA A 117 0.43 4.43 -8.58
C ALA A 117 0.25 4.38 -10.09
N ALA A 118 -0.13 5.51 -10.71
CA ALA A 118 -0.27 5.60 -12.16
C ALA A 118 1.08 5.41 -12.87
N LEU A 119 2.14 6.04 -12.36
CA LEU A 119 3.50 5.89 -12.90
C LEU A 119 4.04 4.47 -12.75
N LEU A 120 3.83 3.81 -11.61
CA LEU A 120 4.19 2.40 -11.44
C LEU A 120 3.41 1.49 -12.37
N ARG A 121 2.09 1.68 -12.54
CA ARG A 121 1.31 0.91 -13.53
C ARG A 121 1.87 1.07 -14.94
N LYS A 122 2.19 2.30 -15.34
CA LYS A 122 2.81 2.60 -16.65
C LYS A 122 4.17 1.90 -16.79
N ALA A 123 5.04 2.01 -15.78
CA ALA A 123 6.37 1.40 -15.79
C ALA A 123 6.30 -0.15 -15.87
N LEU A 124 5.36 -0.77 -15.15
CA LEU A 124 5.11 -2.21 -15.23
C LEU A 124 4.59 -2.62 -16.62
N ALA A 125 3.65 -1.86 -17.19
CA ALA A 125 3.07 -2.13 -18.51
C ALA A 125 4.10 -2.03 -19.64
N VAL A 126 4.97 -1.01 -19.63
CA VAL A 126 6.08 -0.86 -20.58
C VAL A 126 7.00 -2.09 -20.58
N ARG A 127 7.14 -2.74 -19.42
CA ARG A 127 7.94 -3.96 -19.24
C ARG A 127 7.16 -5.25 -19.48
N LYS A 128 5.89 -5.16 -19.90
CA LYS A 128 4.97 -6.30 -20.06
C LYS A 128 4.85 -7.14 -18.78
N LEU A 129 4.97 -6.49 -17.61
CA LEU A 129 4.79 -7.14 -16.32
C LEU A 129 3.31 -7.16 -15.96
N HIS A 130 2.73 -8.35 -15.89
CA HIS A 130 1.33 -8.53 -15.56
C HIS A 130 1.10 -8.47 -14.05
N TYR A 131 0.87 -7.26 -13.55
CA TYR A 131 0.52 -7.00 -12.16
C TYR A 131 -0.67 -6.05 -12.08
N ARG A 132 -1.41 -6.09 -10.98
CA ARG A 132 -2.48 -5.14 -10.67
C ARG A 132 -2.49 -4.80 -9.18
N PHE A 133 -2.90 -3.58 -8.85
CA PHE A 133 -3.23 -3.26 -7.47
C PHE A 133 -4.52 -3.98 -7.07
N LEU A 134 -4.50 -4.63 -5.91
CA LEU A 134 -5.67 -5.19 -5.26
C LEU A 134 -6.51 -4.08 -4.64
N ALA A 135 -5.84 -3.19 -3.90
CA ALA A 135 -6.40 -1.95 -3.38
C ALA A 135 -5.26 -0.95 -3.12
N ILE A 136 -5.64 0.32 -3.05
CA ILE A 136 -4.83 1.43 -2.60
C ILE A 136 -5.64 2.08 -1.48
N GLY A 137 -5.07 2.12 -0.26
CA GLY A 137 -5.69 2.74 0.90
C GLY A 137 -5.17 4.16 1.08
N ASN A 138 -6.07 5.13 1.20
CA ASN A 138 -5.70 6.51 1.52
C ASN A 138 -5.49 6.65 3.03
N ALA A 139 -4.40 7.28 3.44
CA ALA A 139 -4.04 7.53 4.82
C ALA A 139 -4.11 9.04 5.12
N THR A 140 -2.98 9.70 5.39
CA THR A 140 -2.93 11.16 5.52
C THR A 140 -3.29 11.84 4.21
N ASP A 141 -4.12 12.87 4.30
CA ASP A 141 -4.41 13.81 3.21
C ASP A 141 -4.24 15.21 3.78
N ALA A 142 -3.32 15.98 3.21
CA ALA A 142 -2.92 17.29 3.70
C ALA A 142 -2.73 18.25 2.54
N GLU A 143 -3.16 19.49 2.72
CA GLU A 143 -3.03 20.57 1.74
C GLU A 143 -2.46 21.79 2.42
N LEU A 144 -1.44 22.39 1.81
CA LEU A 144 -0.84 23.63 2.28
C LEU A 144 -0.50 24.54 1.10
N PRO A 145 -0.61 25.87 1.29
CA PRO A 145 -0.07 26.85 0.36
C PRO A 145 1.46 26.74 0.21
N SER A 146 1.94 27.12 -0.97
CA SER A 146 3.35 27.11 -1.35
C SER A 146 3.83 28.53 -1.69
N GLY A 147 4.90 28.96 -1.00
CA GLY A 147 5.54 30.27 -1.11
C GLY A 147 4.98 31.32 -0.14
N ASP A 148 5.74 32.38 0.11
CA ASP A 148 5.32 33.55 0.91
C ASP A 148 5.69 34.87 0.17
N PRO A 149 4.73 35.55 -0.49
CA PRO A 149 3.29 35.27 -0.51
C PRO A 149 2.94 33.99 -1.31
N PRO A 150 1.87 33.24 -0.95
CA PRO A 150 1.50 32.02 -1.65
C PRO A 150 1.11 32.21 -3.10
N LYS A 151 1.56 31.27 -3.95
CA LYS A 151 1.30 31.29 -5.41
C LYS A 151 0.44 30.11 -5.86
N MET A 152 0.54 28.98 -5.17
CA MET A 152 -0.19 27.75 -5.46
C MET A 152 -0.47 26.96 -4.19
N ASP A 153 -1.47 26.09 -4.20
CA ASP A 153 -1.68 25.09 -3.16
C ASP A 153 -1.13 23.73 -3.61
N ILE A 154 -0.60 22.97 -2.65
CA ILE A 154 -0.09 21.62 -2.85
C ILE A 154 -0.81 20.69 -1.89
N ARG A 155 -1.49 19.69 -2.45
CA ARG A 155 -2.17 18.63 -1.71
C ARG A 155 -1.47 17.30 -1.90
N LEU A 156 -1.07 16.69 -0.80
CA LEU A 156 -0.48 15.37 -0.73
C LEU A 156 -1.47 14.38 -0.09
N THR A 157 -1.79 13.30 -0.79
CA THR A 157 -2.35 12.09 -0.16
C THR A 157 -1.26 11.03 -0.03
N ILE A 158 -0.96 10.65 1.21
CA ILE A 158 -0.14 9.47 1.52
C ILE A 158 -1.04 8.25 1.37
N ARG A 159 -0.59 7.27 0.59
CA ARG A 159 -1.36 6.05 0.32
C ARG A 159 -0.45 4.83 0.46
N ASP A 160 -1.06 3.69 0.79
CA ASP A 160 -0.40 2.39 0.73
C ASP A 160 -1.11 1.49 -0.28
N GLY A 161 -0.35 0.66 -1.01
CA GLY A 161 -0.89 -0.15 -2.09
C GLY A 161 -0.42 -1.59 -2.05
N LEU A 162 -1.36 -2.54 -2.19
CA LEU A 162 -1.03 -3.95 -2.33
C LEU A 162 -1.12 -4.37 -3.80
N LEU A 163 0.01 -4.65 -4.43
CA LEU A 163 0.12 -5.13 -5.81
C LEU A 163 0.18 -6.66 -5.82
N VAL A 164 -0.44 -7.30 -6.81
CA VAL A 164 -0.37 -8.76 -7.04
C VAL A 164 0.02 -9.06 -8.47
N ARG A 165 0.78 -10.14 -8.68
CA ARG A 165 1.00 -10.73 -10.00
C ARG A 165 -0.31 -11.29 -10.54
N ILE A 166 -0.63 -11.01 -11.79
CA ILE A 166 -1.76 -11.64 -12.48
C ILE A 166 -1.32 -13.04 -12.91
N ASP A 167 -1.69 -14.04 -12.12
CA ASP A 167 -1.51 -15.46 -12.40
C ASP A 167 -2.79 -16.21 -12.04
N LYS A 168 -3.27 -17.10 -12.93
CA LYS A 168 -4.47 -17.93 -12.72
C LYS A 168 -4.38 -18.81 -11.47
N LYS A 169 -3.18 -19.08 -10.96
CA LYS A 169 -2.93 -19.85 -9.73
C LYS A 169 -3.20 -19.04 -8.46
N ILE A 170 -3.24 -17.71 -8.55
CA ILE A 170 -3.46 -16.82 -7.41
C ILE A 170 -4.92 -16.34 -7.41
N LYS A 171 -5.72 -16.90 -6.51
CA LYS A 171 -7.11 -16.47 -6.31
C LYS A 171 -7.17 -15.46 -5.18
N ILE A 172 -7.83 -14.33 -5.40
CA ILE A 172 -7.92 -13.25 -4.42
C ILE A 172 -9.36 -13.08 -3.95
N LYS A 173 -9.54 -12.94 -2.63
CA LYS A 173 -10.81 -12.65 -1.97
C LYS A 173 -10.61 -11.64 -0.85
N ARG A 174 -11.72 -11.05 -0.37
CA ARG A 174 -11.78 -10.20 0.83
C ARG A 174 -10.68 -9.12 0.87
N VAL A 175 -10.55 -8.35 -0.20
CA VAL A 175 -9.67 -7.18 -0.21
C VAL A 175 -10.26 -6.13 0.72
N ARG A 176 -9.44 -5.59 1.64
CA ARG A 176 -9.84 -4.60 2.63
C ARG A 176 -8.77 -3.54 2.78
N THR A 177 -9.20 -2.34 3.11
CA THR A 177 -8.33 -1.25 3.59
C THR A 177 -8.82 -0.84 4.97
N GLY A 178 -7.93 -0.22 5.74
CA GLY A 178 -8.29 0.33 7.04
C GLY A 178 -7.27 1.34 7.53
N LEU A 179 -7.72 2.17 8.47
CA LEU A 179 -6.88 3.10 9.20
C LEU A 179 -6.65 2.58 10.62
N TYR A 180 -5.50 2.90 11.19
CA TYR A 180 -5.27 2.72 12.61
C TYR A 180 -6.08 3.74 13.42
N ALA A 181 -6.45 3.36 14.65
CA ALA A 181 -7.19 4.25 15.55
C ALA A 181 -6.32 5.42 16.03
N THR A 182 -5.02 5.18 16.20
CA THR A 182 -4.06 6.22 16.58
C THR A 182 -3.82 7.19 15.43
N THR A 183 -3.91 8.47 15.74
CA THR A 183 -3.65 9.59 14.82
C THR A 183 -2.74 10.60 15.49
N THR A 184 -1.92 11.29 14.71
CA THR A 184 -1.02 12.33 15.22
C THR A 184 -1.47 13.69 14.70
N PRO A 185 -1.82 14.65 15.57
CA PRO A 185 -2.07 16.01 15.13
C PRO A 185 -0.74 16.65 14.70
N LEU A 186 -0.73 17.28 13.53
CA LEU A 186 0.39 18.04 12.99
C LEU A 186 -0.04 19.50 12.85
N PHE A 187 0.91 20.44 12.86
CA PHE A 187 0.61 21.87 12.67
C PHE A 187 -0.43 22.42 13.66
N GLY A 188 -0.27 22.12 14.95
CA GLY A 188 -1.25 22.53 15.97
C GLY A 188 -2.66 21.94 15.77
N GLY A 189 -2.79 20.85 15.01
CA GLY A 189 -4.06 20.17 14.73
C GLY A 189 -4.68 20.48 13.37
N LEU A 190 -4.07 21.36 12.55
CA LEU A 190 -4.57 21.68 11.21
C LEU A 190 -4.56 20.47 10.27
N VAL A 191 -3.56 19.59 10.43
CA VAL A 191 -3.47 18.32 9.70
C VAL A 191 -3.51 17.18 10.70
N THR A 192 -4.28 16.14 10.40
CA THR A 192 -4.25 14.90 11.17
C THR A 192 -3.51 13.83 10.37
N ALA A 193 -2.30 13.48 10.82
CA ALA A 193 -1.59 12.33 10.27
C ALA A 193 -2.34 11.04 10.62
N LYS A 194 -2.58 10.24 9.58
CA LYS A 194 -3.24 8.95 9.65
C LYS A 194 -2.33 7.91 9.03
N ARG A 195 -2.46 6.68 9.53
CA ARG A 195 -1.69 5.51 9.11
C ARG A 195 -2.66 4.37 8.87
N GLY A 196 -2.29 3.41 8.02
CA GLY A 196 -3.24 2.43 7.56
C GLY A 196 -2.62 1.15 7.02
N TRP A 197 -3.50 0.31 6.50
CA TRP A 197 -3.15 -0.99 5.97
C TRP A 197 -4.05 -1.36 4.79
N VAL A 198 -3.51 -2.25 3.94
CA VAL A 198 -4.25 -2.94 2.88
C VAL A 198 -4.05 -4.44 3.06
N SER A 199 -5.14 -5.21 3.08
CA SER A 199 -5.07 -6.67 3.17
C SER A 199 -5.92 -7.38 2.12
N ALA A 200 -5.54 -8.62 1.82
CA ALA A 200 -6.32 -9.53 0.99
C ALA A 200 -6.13 -10.98 1.44
N ASP A 201 -7.18 -11.78 1.33
CA ASP A 201 -7.07 -13.24 1.43
C ASP A 201 -6.67 -13.78 0.05
N ALA A 202 -5.59 -14.56 -0.01
CA ALA A 202 -5.08 -15.19 -1.21
C ALA A 202 -5.10 -16.71 -1.08
N THR A 203 -5.48 -17.40 -2.15
CA THR A 203 -5.40 -18.85 -2.25
C THR A 203 -4.44 -19.25 -3.38
N VAL A 204 -3.40 -20.01 -3.04
CA VAL A 204 -2.41 -20.56 -3.98
C VAL A 204 -2.19 -22.03 -3.65
N GLY A 205 -2.25 -22.92 -4.66
CA GLY A 205 -2.08 -24.38 -4.43
C GLY A 205 -3.08 -24.98 -3.42
N GLY A 206 -4.29 -24.42 -3.34
CA GLY A 206 -5.31 -24.85 -2.37
C GLY A 206 -5.06 -24.41 -0.92
N ARG A 207 -4.03 -23.61 -0.66
CA ARG A 207 -3.72 -23.02 0.65
C ARG A 207 -4.16 -21.57 0.69
N THR A 208 -4.90 -21.19 1.71
CA THR A 208 -5.40 -19.82 1.90
C THR A 208 -4.61 -19.12 3.00
N PHE A 209 -4.17 -17.90 2.74
CA PHE A 209 -3.42 -17.05 3.66
C PHE A 209 -3.85 -15.59 3.47
N ARG A 210 -3.51 -14.72 4.42
CA ARG A 210 -3.72 -13.28 4.30
C ARG A 210 -2.41 -12.57 4.04
N VAL A 211 -2.40 -11.69 3.05
CA VAL A 211 -1.30 -10.76 2.79
C VAL A 211 -1.73 -9.39 3.30
N VAL A 212 -0.83 -8.71 4.01
CA VAL A 212 -1.06 -7.36 4.55
C VAL A 212 0.15 -6.50 4.21
N THR A 213 -0.10 -5.30 3.72
CA THR A 213 0.87 -4.20 3.73
C THR A 213 0.35 -3.12 4.66
N THR A 214 1.26 -2.48 5.39
CA THR A 214 0.94 -1.44 6.37
C THR A 214 2.07 -0.43 6.42
N HIS A 215 1.74 0.77 6.87
CA HIS A 215 2.68 1.82 7.23
C HIS A 215 2.27 2.37 8.60
N LEU A 216 3.19 2.32 9.58
CA LEU A 216 2.99 2.84 10.93
C LEU A 216 3.48 4.28 11.04
N GLU A 217 3.17 4.94 12.16
CA GLU A 217 3.64 6.30 12.40
C GLU A 217 5.15 6.31 12.67
N SER A 218 5.85 7.30 12.11
CA SER A 218 7.29 7.51 12.25
C SER A 218 7.61 8.68 13.18
N PHE A 219 6.65 9.57 13.45
CA PHE A 219 6.79 10.64 14.42
C PHE A 219 6.56 10.09 15.84
N ASN A 220 7.47 10.40 16.77
CA ASN A 220 7.27 10.21 18.19
C ASN A 220 7.00 11.57 18.84
N ASP A 221 6.08 11.62 19.80
CA ASP A 221 5.79 12.82 20.63
C ASP A 221 6.95 13.23 21.57
N THR A 222 8.15 12.67 21.39
CA THR A 222 9.30 12.80 22.31
C THR A 222 10.55 13.33 21.64
N SER A 223 10.45 14.41 20.86
CA SER A 223 11.62 15.17 20.38
C SER A 223 11.49 16.63 20.74
#